data_AF-A0A7K9JX22-F1
#
_entry.id   AF-A0A7K9JX22-F1
#
_cell.length_a   1.000
_cell.length_b   1.000
_cell.length_c   1.000
_cell.angle_alpha   90.00
_cell.angle_beta   90.00
_cell.angle_gamma   90.00
#
_symmetry.space_group_name_H-M   'P 1'
#
loop_
_entity.id
_entity.type
_entity.pdbx_description
1 polymer ?
#
loop_
_entity_poly.entity_id
_entity_poly.type
_entity_poly.pdbx_seq_one_letter_code
_entity_poly.pdbx_strand_id
1 'polypeptide(L)'
;TPSPQEHGLDFERLLDASAYKERFRQDMIRWGEEKRRADPGCFCQAAVEGALQPVWVSTGECTGALGHRMGVDGAPAQVVSDTRRLSDVQWFRDAYGDVVQTVRVVATEETRKRRNWVFVTGVDDAESECGLDQGVAFDWVITNDGDKVALGKQLEVLVQSLHRSL
;
A
#
# COMPACT_ATOMS: atom_id res chain seq x y z
N THR A 1 13.19 0.81 22.12
CA THR A 1 12.46 0.75 20.83
C THR A 1 11.80 -0.60 20.76
N PRO A 2 10.53 -0.71 20.31
CA PRO A 2 10.22 -2.01 19.74
C PRO A 2 9.12 -2.20 18.69
N SER A 3 9.40 -3.25 17.93
CA SER A 3 8.73 -3.93 16.83
C SER A 3 7.77 -5.05 17.32
N PRO A 4 7.02 -5.72 16.41
CA PRO A 4 6.10 -6.83 16.73
C PRO A 4 6.67 -7.98 17.59
N GLN A 5 8.00 -8.09 17.66
CA GLN A 5 8.70 -9.09 18.47
C GLN A 5 8.51 -8.87 19.99
N GLU A 6 8.23 -7.65 20.46
CA GLU A 6 8.09 -7.40 21.91
C GLU A 6 6.74 -7.80 22.51
N HIS A 7 5.72 -8.07 21.71
CA HIS A 7 4.41 -8.52 22.19
C HIS A 7 4.23 -10.05 22.13
N GLY A 8 5.29 -10.80 21.81
CA GLY A 8 5.19 -12.26 21.65
C GLY A 8 4.27 -12.68 20.50
N LEU A 9 4.07 -11.79 19.52
CA LEU A 9 3.23 -12.06 18.37
C LEU A 9 4.00 -12.90 17.36
N ASP A 10 3.30 -13.92 16.84
CA ASP A 10 3.83 -14.78 15.80
C ASP A 10 3.84 -14.01 14.47
N PHE A 11 5.03 -13.56 14.06
CA PHE A 11 5.23 -12.76 12.86
C PHE A 11 4.71 -13.45 11.60
N GLU A 12 4.89 -14.78 11.47
CA GLU A 12 4.42 -15.51 10.30
C GLU A 12 2.88 -15.54 10.24
N ARG A 13 2.23 -15.64 11.40
CA ARG A 13 0.76 -15.60 11.50
C ARG A 13 0.16 -14.20 11.38
N LEU A 14 0.97 -13.14 11.49
CA LEU A 14 0.54 -11.77 11.18
C LEU A 14 0.61 -11.46 9.69
N LEU A 15 1.42 -12.22 8.94
CA LEU A 15 1.49 -12.14 7.49
C LEU A 15 0.35 -12.90 6.81
N ASP A 16 -0.21 -13.92 7.46
CA ASP A 16 -1.36 -14.68 6.94
C ASP A 16 -2.70 -13.92 7.09
N ALA A 17 -3.68 -14.25 6.24
CA ALA A 17 -5.03 -13.69 6.30
C ALA A 17 -5.93 -14.45 7.29
N SER A 18 -5.37 -14.99 8.38
CA SER A 18 -6.15 -15.78 9.34
C SER A 18 -6.93 -14.92 10.32
N ALA A 19 -7.93 -15.54 10.96
CA ALA A 19 -8.67 -14.95 12.08
C ALA A 19 -7.76 -14.50 13.24
N TYR A 20 -6.52 -14.99 13.31
CA TYR A 20 -5.54 -14.53 14.29
C TYR A 20 -5.17 -13.07 14.04
N LYS A 21 -4.86 -12.70 12.79
CA LYS A 21 -4.54 -11.31 12.41
C LYS A 21 -5.68 -10.35 12.72
N GLU A 22 -6.92 -10.75 12.41
CA GLU A 22 -8.09 -9.89 12.61
C GLU A 22 -8.32 -9.57 14.09
N ARG A 23 -7.99 -10.49 15.01
CA ARG A 23 -8.08 -10.25 16.46
C ARG A 23 -7.14 -9.17 16.97
N PHE A 24 -6.01 -8.96 16.30
CA PHE A 24 -5.01 -7.95 16.68
C PHE A 24 -5.00 -6.74 15.75
N ARG A 25 -5.83 -6.74 14.69
CA ARG A 25 -5.86 -5.66 13.69
C ARG A 25 -6.12 -4.30 14.32
N GLN A 26 -7.08 -4.20 15.25
CA GLN A 26 -7.39 -2.94 15.94
C GLN A 26 -6.22 -2.44 16.78
N ASP A 27 -5.55 -3.33 17.53
CA ASP A 27 -4.39 -2.96 18.35
C ASP A 27 -3.20 -2.54 17.47
N MET A 28 -2.97 -3.24 16.35
CA MET A 28 -1.95 -2.87 15.37
C MET A 28 -2.22 -1.52 14.70
N ILE A 29 -3.48 -1.24 14.35
CA ILE A 29 -3.89 0.07 13.82
C ILE A 29 -3.62 1.13 14.87
N ARG A 30 -4.08 0.94 16.10
CA ARG A 30 -3.89 1.91 17.19
C ARG A 30 -2.41 2.21 17.44
N TRP A 31 -1.59 1.16 17.59
CA TRP A 31 -0.16 1.31 17.77
C TRP A 31 0.49 2.00 16.57
N GLY A 32 0.09 1.64 15.35
CA GLY A 32 0.55 2.28 14.12
C GLY A 32 0.23 3.77 14.08
N GLU A 33 -1.00 4.16 14.45
CA GLU A 33 -1.39 5.58 14.54
C GLU A 33 -0.64 6.33 15.65
N GLU A 34 -0.35 5.69 16.78
CA GLU A 34 0.48 6.28 17.84
C GLU A 34 1.92 6.53 17.35
N LYS A 35 2.49 5.58 16.58
CA LYS A 35 3.80 5.77 15.95
C LYS A 35 3.80 6.88 14.90
N ARG A 36 2.82 6.92 13.99
CA ARG A 36 2.70 8.00 12.99
C ARG A 36 2.49 9.38 13.61
N ARG A 37 1.76 9.46 14.73
CA ARG A 37 1.59 10.73 15.45
C ARG A 37 2.89 11.25 16.05
N ALA A 38 3.77 10.36 16.50
CA ALA A 38 5.08 10.74 17.02
C ALA A 38 6.08 11.06 15.89
N ASP A 39 6.04 10.28 14.81
CA ASP A 39 6.88 10.43 13.63
C ASP A 39 6.11 9.98 12.37
N PRO A 40 5.58 10.91 11.56
CA PRO A 40 4.82 10.57 10.36
C PRO A 40 5.61 9.75 9.34
N GLY A 41 6.93 9.86 9.34
CA GLY A 41 7.82 9.18 8.39
C GLY A 41 8.30 7.81 8.85
N CYS A 42 8.00 7.37 10.08
CA CYS A 42 8.64 6.20 10.68
C CYS A 42 8.50 4.92 9.84
N PHE A 43 7.33 4.68 9.24
CA PHE A 43 7.10 3.52 8.37
C PHE A 43 7.66 3.73 6.97
N CYS A 44 7.61 4.95 6.44
CA CYS A 44 8.18 5.27 5.13
C CYS A 44 9.70 5.11 5.14
N GLN A 45 10.36 5.60 6.19
CA GLN A 45 11.79 5.42 6.43
C GLN A 45 12.17 3.94 6.51
N ALA A 46 11.42 3.15 7.29
CA ALA A 46 11.65 1.71 7.39
C ALA A 46 11.42 0.98 6.04
N ALA A 47 10.49 1.45 5.22
CA ALA A 47 10.21 0.85 3.91
C ALA A 47 11.33 1.09 2.89
N VAL A 48 12.12 2.16 3.04
CA VAL A 48 13.24 2.52 2.16
C VAL A 48 14.61 2.26 2.78
N GLU A 49 14.67 1.77 4.02
CA GLU A 49 15.92 1.48 4.70
C GLU A 49 16.73 0.44 3.90
N GLY A 50 17.91 0.85 3.43
CA GLY A 50 18.80 0.03 2.60
C GLY A 50 18.51 0.04 1.10
N ALA A 51 17.56 0.86 0.62
CA ALA A 51 17.32 1.05 -0.81
C ALA A 51 18.26 2.13 -1.41
N LEU A 52 18.74 1.88 -2.62
CA LEU A 52 19.73 2.73 -3.32
C LEU A 52 19.17 3.38 -4.61
N GLN A 53 17.87 3.25 -4.89
CA GLN A 53 17.23 3.54 -6.19
C GLN A 53 15.90 4.30 -5.99
N PRO A 54 15.34 5.00 -7.00
CA PRO A 54 14.12 5.80 -6.85
C PRO A 54 12.89 4.98 -6.44
N VAL A 55 12.03 5.59 -5.62
CA VAL A 55 10.93 4.96 -4.87
C VAL A 55 9.57 5.31 -5.48
N TRP A 56 8.72 4.30 -5.64
CA TRP A 56 7.41 4.31 -6.27
C TRP A 56 6.36 3.96 -5.23
N VAL A 57 5.23 4.67 -5.22
CA VAL A 57 4.20 4.49 -4.20
C VAL A 57 2.93 3.99 -4.87
N SER A 58 2.56 2.75 -4.54
CA SER A 58 1.30 2.15 -4.98
C SER A 58 0.31 2.08 -3.82
N THR A 59 -0.90 2.57 -4.09
CA THR A 59 -2.05 2.54 -3.19
C THR A 59 -3.09 1.61 -3.79
N GLY A 60 -3.71 0.79 -2.96
CA GLY A 60 -4.82 -0.06 -3.41
C GLY A 60 -5.72 -0.42 -2.26
N GLU A 61 -7.03 -0.28 -2.45
CA GLU A 61 -8.00 -1.08 -1.70
C GLU A 61 -7.95 -2.50 -2.27
N CYS A 62 -7.09 -3.33 -1.70
CA CYS A 62 -7.14 -4.76 -1.89
C CYS A 62 -7.04 -5.38 -0.50
N THR A 63 -8.19 -5.81 0.03
CA THR A 63 -8.27 -6.68 1.19
C THR A 63 -7.41 -7.92 0.92
N GLY A 64 -6.21 -7.94 1.51
CA GLY A 64 -5.25 -9.04 1.43
C GLY A 64 -4.07 -8.79 0.48
N ALA A 65 -3.08 -8.01 0.93
CA ALA A 65 -1.75 -8.03 0.32
C ALA A 65 -0.76 -8.71 1.26
N LEU A 66 -0.37 -9.93 0.88
CA LEU A 66 0.90 -10.53 1.30
C LEU A 66 2.01 -9.61 0.78
N GLY A 67 2.80 -9.04 1.69
CA GLY A 67 4.04 -8.35 1.35
C GLY A 67 5.03 -9.36 0.80
N HIS A 68 4.97 -9.64 -0.50
CA HIS A 68 6.02 -10.35 -1.19
C HIS A 68 7.04 -9.34 -1.71
N ARG A 69 8.26 -9.50 -1.18
CA ARG A 69 9.47 -8.85 -1.65
C ARG A 69 9.74 -9.32 -3.08
N MET A 70 9.10 -8.69 -4.05
CA MET A 70 9.50 -8.79 -5.46
C MET A 70 10.78 -7.98 -5.63
N GLY A 71 11.88 -8.52 -5.11
CA GLY A 71 13.22 -8.11 -5.53
C GLY A 71 13.41 -8.61 -6.94
N VAL A 72 13.11 -7.78 -7.93
CA VAL A 72 13.58 -8.01 -9.29
C VAL A 72 14.99 -7.46 -9.31
N ASP A 73 15.99 -8.35 -9.21
CA ASP A 73 17.40 -7.97 -9.31
C ASP A 73 17.61 -7.18 -10.60
N GLY A 74 17.96 -5.90 -10.47
CA GLY A 74 18.17 -4.97 -11.59
C GLY A 74 16.97 -4.11 -12.01
N ALA A 75 15.84 -4.13 -11.29
CA ALA A 75 14.77 -3.17 -11.56
C ALA A 75 15.15 -1.75 -11.10
N PRO A 76 15.02 -0.72 -11.94
CA PRO A 76 15.38 0.67 -11.62
C PRO A 76 14.37 1.35 -10.68
N ALA A 77 13.47 0.59 -10.05
CA ALA A 77 12.26 1.09 -9.41
C ALA A 77 11.90 0.28 -8.16
N GLN A 78 11.79 0.94 -7.00
CA GLN A 78 11.30 0.32 -5.76
C GLN A 78 9.80 0.55 -5.57
N VAL A 79 8.99 -0.50 -5.42
CA VAL A 79 7.54 -0.35 -5.16
C VAL A 79 7.25 -0.42 -3.67
N VAL A 80 6.67 0.64 -3.13
CA VAL A 80 6.03 0.70 -1.81
C VAL A 80 4.56 0.36 -2.02
N SER A 81 4.17 -0.84 -1.60
CA SER A 81 2.76 -1.25 -1.59
C SER A 81 2.12 -0.90 -0.25
N ASP A 82 0.81 -0.64 -0.27
CA ASP A 82 -0.02 -0.44 0.93
C ASP A 82 0.20 0.88 1.68
N THR A 83 0.39 1.97 0.93
CA THR A 83 0.24 3.31 1.52
C THR A 83 -1.24 3.60 1.77
N ARG A 84 -1.54 4.08 2.98
CA ARG A 84 -2.92 4.22 3.48
C ARG A 84 -3.21 5.63 3.98
N ARG A 85 -2.20 6.50 4.08
CA ARG A 85 -2.34 7.86 4.63
C ARG A 85 -1.78 8.88 3.65
N LEU A 86 -2.43 10.05 3.62
CA LEU A 86 -1.92 11.21 2.88
C LEU A 86 -0.49 11.58 3.32
N SER A 87 -0.18 11.45 4.61
CA SER A 87 1.16 11.69 5.15
C SER A 87 2.22 10.79 4.53
N ASP A 88 1.89 9.55 4.18
CA ASP A 88 2.83 8.62 3.54
C ASP A 88 3.22 9.18 2.16
N VAL A 89 2.22 9.57 1.37
CA VAL A 89 2.41 10.11 0.01
C VAL A 89 3.16 11.44 0.05
N GLN A 90 2.81 12.32 0.99
CA GLN A 90 3.51 13.60 1.19
C GLN A 90 4.97 13.37 1.56
N TRP A 91 5.24 12.44 2.48
CA TRP A 91 6.61 12.13 2.89
C TRP A 91 7.47 11.67 1.71
N PHE A 92 6.95 10.77 0.87
CA PHE A 92 7.71 10.32 -0.32
C PHE A 92 7.94 11.46 -1.31
N ARG A 93 6.92 12.28 -1.59
CA ARG A 93 7.04 13.45 -2.48
C ARG A 93 8.05 14.47 -1.95
N ASP A 94 8.07 14.73 -0.65
CA ASP A 94 9.04 15.65 -0.04
C ASP A 94 10.46 15.09 -0.08
N ALA A 95 10.62 13.77 0.12
CA ALA A 95 11.94 13.13 0.17
C ALA A 95 12.57 12.90 -1.22
N TYR A 96 11.77 12.58 -2.23
CA TYR A 96 12.25 12.16 -3.54
C TYR A 96 11.83 13.09 -4.70
N GLY A 97 10.88 14.01 -4.47
CA GLY A 97 10.44 14.99 -5.47
C GLY A 97 9.70 14.36 -6.64
N ASP A 98 9.95 14.90 -7.83
CA ASP A 98 9.21 14.59 -9.07
C ASP A 98 9.42 13.16 -9.60
N VAL A 99 10.36 12.39 -9.03
CA VAL A 99 10.55 10.97 -9.40
C VAL A 99 9.51 10.06 -8.76
N VAL A 100 8.76 10.56 -7.76
CA VAL A 100 7.68 9.80 -7.13
C VAL A 100 6.48 9.76 -8.02
N GLN A 101 6.04 8.55 -8.34
CA GLN A 101 4.81 8.34 -9.08
C GLN A 101 3.83 7.57 -8.20
N THR A 102 2.59 8.05 -8.21
CA THR A 102 1.50 7.57 -7.37
C THR A 102 0.50 6.78 -8.21
N VAL A 103 0.26 5.53 -7.82
CA VAL A 103 -0.66 4.63 -8.52
C VAL A 103 -1.83 4.29 -7.60
N ARG A 104 -3.07 4.52 -8.04
CA ARG A 104 -4.29 4.07 -7.36
C ARG A 104 -4.89 2.88 -8.07
N VAL A 105 -5.02 1.76 -7.37
CA VAL A 105 -5.79 0.61 -7.85
C VAL A 105 -7.23 0.75 -7.38
N VAL A 106 -8.18 0.65 -8.32
CA VAL A 106 -9.62 0.70 -8.05
C VAL A 106 -10.31 -0.54 -8.59
N ALA A 107 -11.38 -0.96 -7.95
CA ALA A 107 -12.30 -1.97 -8.46
C ALA A 107 -13.73 -1.50 -8.18
N THR A 108 -14.63 -1.72 -9.13
CA THR A 108 -16.05 -1.40 -8.92
C THR A 108 -16.61 -2.19 -7.74
N GLU A 109 -17.62 -1.62 -7.09
CA GLU A 109 -18.33 -2.29 -5.99
C GLU A 109 -18.90 -3.65 -6.43
N GLU A 110 -19.37 -3.75 -7.68
CA GLU A 110 -19.84 -5.01 -8.26
C GLU A 110 -18.72 -6.06 -8.31
N THR A 111 -17.53 -5.69 -8.82
CA THR A 111 -16.37 -6.59 -8.84
C THR A 111 -15.97 -7.00 -7.42
N ARG A 112 -15.94 -6.06 -6.47
CA ARG A 112 -15.62 -6.33 -5.06
C ARG A 112 -16.61 -7.35 -4.49
N LYS A 113 -17.92 -7.13 -4.65
CA LYS A 113 -18.97 -8.06 -4.19
C LYS A 113 -18.84 -9.45 -4.81
N ARG A 114 -18.51 -9.53 -6.10
CA ARG A 114 -18.24 -10.81 -6.80
C ARG A 114 -17.02 -11.56 -6.24
N ARG A 115 -16.08 -10.85 -5.59
CA ARG A 115 -14.93 -11.41 -4.88
C ARG A 115 -15.22 -11.67 -3.39
N ASN A 116 -16.50 -11.77 -3.02
CA ASN A 116 -16.97 -11.96 -1.64
C ASN A 116 -16.62 -10.81 -0.69
N TRP A 117 -16.37 -9.61 -1.21
CA TRP A 117 -16.28 -8.43 -0.36
C TRP A 117 -17.68 -8.05 0.14
N VAL A 118 -17.79 -7.85 1.44
CA VAL A 118 -18.99 -7.36 2.11
C VAL A 118 -18.57 -6.10 2.85
N PHE A 119 -19.26 -5.00 2.62
CA PHE A 119 -19.00 -3.75 3.33
C PHE A 119 -19.23 -3.94 4.84
N VAL A 120 -18.23 -3.60 5.64
CA VAL A 120 -18.27 -3.60 7.09
C VAL A 120 -18.06 -2.17 7.59
N THR A 121 -19.13 -1.58 8.14
CA THR A 121 -19.07 -0.28 8.83
C THR A 121 -18.05 -0.33 9.97
N GLY A 122 -17.23 0.71 10.08
CA GLY A 122 -16.10 0.81 11.01
C GLY A 122 -14.81 0.14 10.52
N VAL A 123 -14.83 -0.54 9.37
CA VAL A 123 -13.64 -1.13 8.74
C VAL A 123 -13.40 -0.51 7.37
N ASP A 124 -14.35 -0.63 6.45
CA ASP A 124 -14.22 -0.14 5.07
C ASP A 124 -14.37 1.39 4.96
N ASP A 125 -15.06 2.03 5.89
CA ASP A 125 -15.19 3.50 5.99
C ASP A 125 -14.21 4.12 6.99
N ALA A 126 -13.39 3.30 7.65
CA ALA A 126 -12.36 3.79 8.55
C ALA A 126 -11.21 4.42 7.76
N GLU A 127 -10.54 5.40 8.37
CA GLU A 127 -9.40 6.10 7.76
C GLU A 127 -8.31 5.11 7.26
N SER A 128 -8.16 3.95 7.91
CA SER A 128 -7.29 2.84 7.46
C SER A 128 -7.52 2.35 6.03
N GLU A 129 -8.72 2.51 5.48
CA GLU A 129 -9.09 2.07 4.14
C GLU A 129 -9.40 3.26 3.20
N CYS A 130 -9.99 4.35 3.70
CA CYS A 130 -10.40 5.51 2.89
C CYS A 130 -9.47 6.74 2.96
N GLY A 131 -8.36 6.66 3.72
CA GLY A 131 -7.47 7.80 4.00
C GLY A 131 -6.75 8.44 2.80
N LEU A 132 -6.98 7.90 1.59
CA LEU A 132 -6.43 8.38 0.32
C LEU A 132 -7.50 8.63 -0.75
N ASP A 133 -8.78 8.58 -0.38
CA ASP A 133 -9.89 8.83 -1.30
C ASP A 133 -10.02 10.31 -1.66
N GLN A 134 -9.42 11.19 -0.83
CA GLN A 134 -9.34 12.63 -1.06
C GLN A 134 -7.92 13.14 -0.79
N GLY A 135 -7.53 14.23 -1.45
CA GLY A 135 -6.27 14.94 -1.16
C GLY A 135 -5.02 14.43 -1.89
N VAL A 136 -5.12 13.35 -2.67
CA VAL A 136 -4.03 12.89 -3.55
C VAL A 136 -4.48 12.95 -5.01
N ALA A 137 -3.77 13.75 -5.80
CA ALA A 137 -3.78 13.60 -7.25
C ALA A 137 -2.90 12.40 -7.59
N PHE A 138 -3.51 11.35 -8.13
CA PHE A 138 -2.81 10.14 -8.57
C PHE A 138 -2.33 10.31 -10.01
N ASP A 139 -1.09 9.95 -10.27
CA ASP A 139 -0.51 9.97 -11.61
C ASP A 139 -1.11 8.86 -12.48
N TRP A 140 -1.46 7.74 -11.84
CA TRP A 140 -2.05 6.57 -12.49
C TRP A 140 -3.25 6.05 -11.71
N VAL A 141 -4.31 5.70 -12.43
CA VAL A 141 -5.44 4.94 -11.88
C VAL A 141 -5.57 3.64 -12.67
N ILE A 142 -5.48 2.51 -11.97
CA ILE A 142 -5.55 1.16 -12.54
C ILE A 142 -6.85 0.51 -12.12
N THR A 143 -7.68 0.15 -13.09
CA THR A 143 -8.96 -0.52 -12.83
C THR A 143 -8.80 -2.04 -12.87
N ASN A 144 -9.18 -2.70 -11.78
CA ASN A 144 -9.10 -4.15 -11.58
C ASN A 144 -10.51 -4.77 -11.47
N ASP A 145 -11.29 -4.70 -12.55
CA ASP A 145 -12.65 -5.25 -12.60
C ASP A 145 -12.75 -6.74 -12.96
N GLY A 146 -11.60 -7.43 -12.98
CA GLY A 146 -11.53 -8.87 -13.25
C GLY A 146 -11.26 -9.25 -14.71
N ASP A 147 -11.22 -8.29 -15.63
CA ASP A 147 -10.69 -8.50 -16.98
C ASP A 147 -9.14 -8.49 -16.94
N LYS A 148 -8.56 -9.69 -16.99
CA LYS A 148 -7.10 -9.89 -16.97
C LYS A 148 -6.40 -9.27 -18.19
N VAL A 149 -7.06 -9.23 -19.34
CA VAL A 149 -6.48 -8.67 -20.58
C VAL A 149 -6.45 -7.15 -20.48
N ALA A 150 -7.55 -6.54 -20.03
CA ALA A 150 -7.59 -5.09 -19.81
C ALA A 150 -6.62 -4.65 -18.70
N LEU A 151 -6.53 -5.43 -17.61
CA LEU A 151 -5.57 -5.17 -16.54
C LEU A 151 -4.12 -5.27 -17.04
N GLY A 152 -3.79 -6.32 -17.80
CA GLY A 152 -2.46 -6.50 -18.38
C GLY A 152 -2.04 -5.32 -19.25
N LYS A 153 -2.93 -4.83 -20.12
CA LYS A 153 -2.68 -3.65 -20.96
C LYS A 153 -2.41 -2.39 -20.14
N GLN A 154 -3.19 -2.14 -19.08
CA GLN A 154 -2.97 -0.99 -18.20
C GLN A 154 -1.60 -1.05 -17.52
N LEU A 155 -1.19 -2.23 -17.05
CA LEU A 155 0.13 -2.45 -16.44
C LEU A 155 1.27 -2.28 -17.44
N GLU A 156 1.12 -2.77 -18.67
CA GLU A 156 2.10 -2.57 -19.74
C GLU A 156 2.31 -1.09 -20.04
N VAL A 157 1.23 -0.31 -20.15
CA VAL A 157 1.31 1.15 -20.38
C VAL A 157 2.01 1.84 -19.22
N LEU A 158 1.65 1.49 -17.98
CA LEU A 158 2.30 2.02 -16.78
C LEU A 158 3.81 1.78 -16.84
N VAL A 159 4.23 0.51 -16.97
CA VAL A 159 5.65 0.12 -17.00
C VAL A 159 6.40 0.80 -18.15
N GLN A 160 5.80 0.89 -19.34
CA GLN A 160 6.40 1.60 -20.47
C GLN A 160 6.55 3.11 -20.23
N SER A 161 5.65 3.71 -19.46
CA SER A 161 5.80 5.10 -19.05
C SER A 161 6.95 5.26 -18.05
N LEU A 162 7.11 4.32 -17.11
CA LEU A 162 8.19 4.37 -16.12
C LEU A 162 9.56 4.30 -16.78
N HIS A 163 9.73 3.42 -17.77
CA HIS A 163 10.98 3.32 -18.53
C HIS A 163 11.31 4.58 -19.35
N ARG A 164 10.33 5.46 -19.63
CA ARG A 164 10.56 6.71 -20.37
C ARG A 164 10.85 7.91 -19.47
N SER A 165 10.54 7.80 -18.18
CA SER A 165 10.74 8.84 -17.17
C SER A 165 12.05 8.70 -16.40
N LEU A 166 12.80 7.61 -16.64
CA LEU A 166 14.16 7.34 -16.15
C LEU A 166 15.19 7.69 -17.22
#